data_AF-A0A9P5ZVP6-F1
#
_entry.id   AF-A0A9P5ZVP6-F1
#
_cell.length_a   1.000
_cell.length_b   1.000
_cell.length_c   1.000
_cell.angle_alpha   90.00
_cell.angle_beta   90.00
_cell.angle_gamma   90.00
#
_symmetry.space_group_name_H-M   'P 1'
#
loop_
_entity.id
_entity.type
_entity.pdbx_description
1 polymer ?
#
loop_
_entity_poly.entity_id
_entity_poly.type
_entity_poly.pdbx_seq_one_letter_code
_entity_poly.pdbx_strand_id
1 'polypeptide(L)'
;MTFASLSALVLTLGAALQVANAVTLPQKRATCAGGQVTANAACCVLFPILEDLQQNLFDGGECGEEVHESLRLTFHDAIGFSPTKGGGGADGSVLTFADPEVNFPANLGIDEIVEAQQPFLARHNISAGDLVQFAGAVGVSNCPGAPQIPFFLGRPPAKAASPIGLVPEPFDTVTDILDRMGDAGFSPVEVVWLLSSHTIAAADHVDASIPGTPFDSTPSIFDSQFFIETQLRGNSFPGSGGNRGEVESPLAGEIRLQSDHLLARDSRTSCEWQSMVNNMPKIQNRFAATMLKMSLLGQNQADLIDCSDVIPTPPALVGKAHLPAGKVQTDVEQACATTPFPAIAADPGPVTAVPPVPPS
;
A
#
# COMPACT_ATOMS: atom_id res chain seq x y z
N MET A 1 25.08 70.57 -31.33
CA MET A 1 24.34 69.38 -31.82
C MET A 1 24.59 68.25 -30.83
N THR A 2 23.55 67.98 -30.03
CA THR A 2 23.13 66.71 -29.41
C THR A 2 24.10 65.53 -29.23
N PHE A 3 24.26 65.17 -27.94
CA PHE A 3 24.31 63.85 -27.27
C PHE A 3 25.25 62.72 -27.73
N ALA A 4 26.08 62.22 -26.80
CA ALA A 4 25.86 60.91 -26.14
C ALA A 4 26.83 60.68 -24.97
N SER A 5 26.25 60.37 -23.80
CA SER A 5 26.87 59.93 -22.55
C SER A 5 27.35 58.48 -22.61
N LEU A 6 28.26 58.08 -21.71
CA LEU A 6 28.08 56.86 -20.90
C LEU A 6 29.11 56.84 -19.75
N SER A 7 28.66 57.17 -18.54
CA SER A 7 29.36 56.89 -17.28
C SER A 7 28.66 55.71 -16.62
N ALA A 8 29.41 54.64 -16.36
CA ALA A 8 28.96 53.50 -15.58
C ALA A 8 29.06 53.83 -14.08
N LEU A 9 27.91 53.83 -13.39
CA LEU A 9 27.86 53.80 -11.92
C LEU A 9 27.08 52.56 -11.51
N VAL A 10 27.77 51.63 -10.85
CA VAL A 10 27.19 50.40 -10.30
C VAL A 10 26.46 50.76 -9.00
N LEU A 11 25.14 50.59 -8.99
CA LEU A 11 24.30 50.65 -7.79
C LEU A 11 23.98 49.22 -7.36
N THR A 12 24.61 48.78 -6.27
CA THR A 12 24.24 47.54 -5.56
C THR A 12 23.01 47.82 -4.68
N LEU A 13 21.83 47.36 -5.10
CA LEU A 13 20.65 47.27 -4.23
C LEU A 13 20.77 46.01 -3.35
N GLY A 14 20.93 46.20 -2.05
CA GLY A 14 20.76 45.13 -1.07
C GLY A 14 19.27 44.82 -0.87
N ALA A 15 18.85 43.61 -1.21
CA ALA A 15 17.55 43.08 -0.82
C ALA A 15 17.68 42.44 0.57
N ALA A 16 17.10 43.08 1.58
CA ALA A 16 16.94 42.48 2.90
C ALA A 16 15.80 41.45 2.84
N LEU A 17 16.14 40.16 2.86
CA LEU A 17 15.17 39.08 3.08
C LEU A 17 14.64 39.18 4.51
N GLN A 18 13.38 39.58 4.66
CA GLN A 18 12.66 39.35 5.92
C GLN A 18 12.30 37.87 6.00
N VAL A 19 13.06 37.13 6.81
CA VAL A 19 12.66 35.79 7.26
C VAL A 19 11.52 36.00 8.25
N ALA A 20 10.29 35.87 7.78
CA ALA A 20 9.13 35.76 8.65
C ALA A 20 9.19 34.39 9.34
N ASN A 21 9.65 34.36 10.60
CA ASN A 21 9.44 33.21 11.46
C ASN A 21 7.92 33.07 11.67
N ALA A 22 7.29 32.15 10.95
CA ALA A 22 5.94 31.72 11.26
C ALA A 22 5.97 31.05 12.64
N VAL A 23 5.54 31.79 13.66
CA VAL A 23 5.28 31.23 14.98
C VAL A 23 4.02 30.37 14.84
N THR A 24 4.20 29.06 14.68
CA THR A 24 3.10 28.09 14.83
C THR A 24 2.62 28.16 16.28
N LEU A 25 1.47 28.78 16.50
CA LEU A 25 0.77 28.70 17.78
C LEU A 25 0.58 27.21 18.11
N PRO A 26 0.82 26.77 19.36
CA PRO A 26 0.57 25.39 19.74
C PRO A 26 -0.89 25.07 19.45
N GLN A 27 -1.11 24.20 18.46
CA GLN A 27 -2.43 23.71 18.10
C GLN A 27 -3.01 23.06 19.36
N LYS A 28 -4.13 23.62 19.87
CA LYS A 28 -4.75 23.11 21.09
C LYS A 28 -5.16 21.67 20.85
N ARG A 29 -4.43 20.73 21.45
CA ARG A 29 -4.78 19.31 21.43
C ARG A 29 -6.07 19.08 22.22
N ALA A 30 -6.90 18.15 21.75
CA ALA A 30 -8.12 17.72 22.42
C ALA A 30 -7.83 16.46 23.24
N THR A 31 -8.41 16.40 24.45
CA THR A 31 -8.43 15.19 25.27
C THR A 31 -9.77 14.50 25.09
N CYS A 32 -9.75 13.25 24.64
CA CYS A 32 -10.92 12.43 24.39
C CYS A 32 -11.49 11.84 25.70
N ALA A 33 -12.69 11.29 25.65
CA ALA A 33 -13.36 10.73 26.83
C ALA A 33 -12.57 9.59 27.48
N GLY A 34 -11.84 8.78 26.70
CA GLY A 34 -10.96 7.72 27.21
C GLY A 34 -9.59 8.20 27.69
N GLY A 35 -9.32 9.51 27.69
CA GLY A 35 -8.05 10.10 28.12
C GLY A 35 -6.98 10.21 27.03
N GLN A 36 -7.20 9.62 25.85
CA GLN A 36 -6.33 9.80 24.69
C GLN A 36 -6.30 11.27 24.25
N VAL A 37 -5.23 11.68 23.57
CA VAL A 37 -5.02 13.06 23.13
C VAL A 37 -4.79 13.08 21.62
N THR A 38 -5.51 13.94 20.91
CA THR A 38 -5.41 14.12 19.45
C THR A 38 -5.33 15.60 19.08
N ALA A 39 -4.84 15.91 17.89
CA ALA A 39 -4.76 17.24 17.30
C ALA A 39 -6.15 17.82 16.98
N ASN A 40 -7.16 16.99 16.75
CA ASN A 40 -8.53 17.43 16.45
C ASN A 40 -9.57 16.59 17.21
N ALA A 41 -10.47 17.25 17.95
CA ALA A 41 -11.50 16.58 18.76
C ALA A 41 -12.42 15.66 17.95
N ALA A 42 -12.61 15.90 16.65
CA ALA A 42 -13.38 15.02 15.78
C ALA A 42 -12.77 13.60 15.67
N CYS A 43 -11.44 13.48 15.80
CA CYS A 43 -10.73 12.21 15.74
C CYS A 43 -10.96 11.34 16.99
N CYS A 44 -11.54 11.89 18.07
CA CYS A 44 -11.80 11.13 19.29
C CYS A 44 -12.74 9.92 19.08
N VAL A 45 -13.60 9.97 18.05
CA VAL A 45 -14.49 8.85 17.70
C VAL A 45 -13.71 7.60 17.26
N LEU A 46 -12.46 7.76 16.81
CA LEU A 46 -11.65 6.69 16.25
C LEU A 46 -10.96 5.82 17.30
N PHE A 47 -10.70 6.32 18.51
CA PHE A 47 -10.00 5.52 19.53
C PHE A 47 -10.79 4.28 19.96
N PRO A 48 -12.10 4.33 20.23
CA PRO A 48 -12.88 3.11 20.48
C PRO A 48 -12.93 2.15 19.29
N ILE A 49 -12.91 2.68 18.05
CA ILE A 49 -12.90 1.87 16.83
C ILE A 49 -11.55 1.16 16.68
N LEU A 50 -10.45 1.88 16.93
CA LEU A 50 -9.09 1.34 16.95
C LEU A 50 -8.97 0.19 17.95
N GLU A 51 -9.42 0.40 19.19
CA GLU A 51 -9.39 -0.62 20.24
C GLU A 51 -10.20 -1.87 19.84
N ASP A 52 -11.38 -1.69 19.25
CA ASP A 52 -12.24 -2.77 18.79
C ASP A 52 -11.63 -3.52 17.59
N LEU A 53 -11.09 -2.81 16.58
CA LEU A 53 -10.40 -3.42 15.44
C LEU A 53 -9.20 -4.23 15.91
N GLN A 54 -8.35 -3.66 16.77
CA GLN A 54 -7.18 -4.37 17.29
C GLN A 54 -7.57 -5.63 18.04
N GLN A 55 -8.62 -5.57 18.88
CA GLN A 55 -9.01 -6.71 19.70
C GLN A 55 -9.77 -7.80 18.92
N ASN A 56 -10.66 -7.40 18.00
CA ASN A 56 -11.69 -8.28 17.46
C ASN A 56 -11.64 -8.44 15.93
N LEU A 57 -10.79 -7.70 15.22
CA LEU A 57 -10.48 -7.94 13.81
C LEU A 57 -9.03 -8.41 13.63
N PHE A 58 -8.09 -7.86 14.39
CA PHE A 58 -6.66 -8.14 14.21
C PHE A 58 -6.07 -8.98 15.35
N ASP A 59 -6.86 -9.83 16.02
CA ASP A 59 -6.42 -10.80 17.03
C ASP A 59 -5.48 -10.27 18.13
N GLY A 60 -5.71 -9.04 18.58
CA GLY A 60 -4.85 -8.37 19.57
C GLY A 60 -3.68 -7.59 18.96
N GLY A 61 -3.78 -7.21 17.68
CA GLY A 61 -2.80 -6.39 16.97
C GLY A 61 -1.75 -7.19 16.21
N GLU A 62 -2.13 -8.35 15.67
CA GLU A 62 -1.28 -9.14 14.78
C GLU A 62 -1.22 -8.52 13.37
N CYS A 63 -0.13 -8.81 12.65
CA CYS A 63 0.00 -8.58 11.21
C CYS A 63 -0.22 -9.93 10.52
N GLY A 64 -1.48 -10.35 10.48
CA GLY A 64 -1.95 -11.61 9.91
C GLY A 64 -2.99 -11.40 8.82
N GLU A 65 -3.84 -12.39 8.60
CA GLU A 65 -4.76 -12.44 7.45
C GLU A 65 -5.65 -11.20 7.35
N GLU A 66 -6.40 -10.83 8.40
CA GLU A 66 -7.28 -9.66 8.34
C GLU A 66 -6.55 -8.35 8.06
N VAL A 67 -5.28 -8.23 8.45
CA VAL A 67 -4.47 -7.07 8.12
C VAL A 67 -4.16 -7.05 6.63
N HIS A 68 -3.77 -8.18 6.06
CA HIS A 68 -3.49 -8.33 4.64
C HIS A 68 -4.74 -8.05 3.81
N GLU A 69 -5.87 -8.64 4.19
CA GLU A 69 -7.15 -8.43 3.52
C GLU A 69 -7.66 -6.99 3.68
N SER A 70 -7.54 -6.40 4.87
CA SER A 70 -7.94 -4.99 5.09
C SER A 70 -7.10 -4.04 4.26
N LEU A 71 -5.79 -4.31 4.11
CA LEU A 71 -4.93 -3.55 3.22
C LEU A 71 -5.36 -3.71 1.76
N ARG A 72 -5.62 -4.94 1.31
CA ARG A 72 -6.14 -5.22 -0.04
C ARG A 72 -7.46 -4.48 -0.28
N LEU A 73 -8.39 -4.52 0.68
CA LEU A 73 -9.69 -3.87 0.57
C LEU A 73 -9.58 -2.36 0.34
N THR A 74 -8.56 -1.69 0.93
CA THR A 74 -8.33 -0.26 0.66
C THR A 74 -8.10 0.05 -0.81
N PHE A 75 -7.39 -0.83 -1.53
CA PHE A 75 -7.13 -0.69 -2.97
C PHE A 75 -8.39 -1.02 -3.77
N HIS A 76 -9.08 -2.11 -3.45
CA HIS A 76 -10.27 -2.54 -4.18
C HIS A 76 -11.44 -1.55 -4.07
N ASP A 77 -11.58 -0.87 -2.93
CA ASP A 77 -12.47 0.29 -2.78
C ASP A 77 -11.98 1.48 -3.63
N ALA A 78 -10.76 1.94 -3.35
CA ALA A 78 -10.27 3.21 -3.87
C ALA A 78 -10.05 3.22 -5.39
N ILE A 79 -9.58 2.12 -5.98
CA ILE A 79 -9.27 2.05 -7.42
C ILE A 79 -10.52 1.91 -8.29
N GLY A 80 -11.69 1.74 -7.68
CA GLY A 80 -13.02 1.91 -8.28
C GLY A 80 -13.31 3.36 -8.67
N PHE A 81 -12.37 4.01 -9.36
CA PHE A 81 -12.41 5.42 -9.75
C PHE A 81 -11.87 5.59 -11.16
N SER A 82 -12.67 6.21 -12.02
CA SER A 82 -12.27 6.60 -13.37
C SER A 82 -12.90 7.93 -13.72
N PRO A 83 -12.12 8.95 -14.10
CA PRO A 83 -12.67 10.21 -14.61
C PRO A 83 -13.59 10.02 -15.84
N THR A 84 -13.43 8.91 -16.57
CA THR A 84 -14.19 8.63 -17.80
C THR A 84 -15.27 7.57 -17.62
N LYS A 85 -15.04 6.54 -16.79
CA LYS A 85 -15.99 5.42 -16.58
C LYS A 85 -16.85 5.58 -15.32
N GLY A 86 -16.54 6.52 -14.43
CA GLY A 86 -17.24 6.71 -13.15
C GLY A 86 -16.58 5.93 -12.01
N GLY A 87 -17.37 5.64 -10.96
CA GLY A 87 -16.87 5.11 -9.71
C GLY A 87 -16.48 6.21 -8.71
N GLY A 88 -16.72 5.96 -7.42
CA GLY A 88 -16.59 6.95 -6.36
C GLY A 88 -15.20 7.03 -5.73
N GLY A 89 -14.32 6.07 -6.03
CA GLY A 89 -13.01 5.97 -5.41
C GLY A 89 -13.09 5.49 -3.97
N ALA A 90 -12.30 6.08 -3.08
CA ALA A 90 -12.25 5.69 -1.67
C ALA A 90 -13.51 6.21 -0.94
N ASP A 91 -14.66 5.60 -1.19
CA ASP A 91 -15.97 6.02 -0.67
C ASP A 91 -16.71 4.92 0.13
N GLY A 92 -16.13 3.72 0.22
CA GLY A 92 -16.72 2.57 0.91
C GLY A 92 -17.85 1.92 0.12
N SER A 93 -17.87 2.04 -1.20
CA SER A 93 -18.85 1.37 -2.05
C SER A 93 -18.75 -0.15 -1.90
N VAL A 94 -17.54 -0.70 -1.68
CA VAL A 94 -17.33 -2.14 -1.43
C VAL A 94 -18.06 -2.67 -0.19
N LEU A 95 -18.28 -1.84 0.83
CA LEU A 95 -19.10 -2.22 1.99
C LEU A 95 -20.59 -1.88 1.79
N THR A 96 -20.87 -0.71 1.20
CA THR A 96 -22.24 -0.18 1.08
C THR A 96 -23.04 -0.87 -0.02
N PHE A 97 -22.38 -1.22 -1.11
CA PHE A 97 -22.90 -1.88 -2.31
C PHE A 97 -22.12 -3.18 -2.56
N ALA A 98 -21.92 -3.97 -1.50
CA ALA A 98 -21.17 -5.22 -1.55
C ALA A 98 -21.63 -6.12 -2.70
N ASP A 99 -22.93 -6.28 -2.92
CA ASP A 99 -23.47 -6.79 -4.20
C ASP A 99 -23.79 -5.58 -5.11
N PRO A 100 -23.17 -5.46 -6.31
CA PRO A 100 -22.44 -6.49 -7.05
C PRO A 100 -20.91 -6.52 -6.90
N GLU A 101 -20.30 -5.62 -6.14
CA GLU A 101 -18.85 -5.43 -6.17
C GLU A 101 -18.01 -6.65 -5.77
N VAL A 102 -18.38 -7.36 -4.70
CA VAL A 102 -17.64 -8.56 -4.25
C VAL A 102 -17.73 -9.71 -5.27
N ASN A 103 -18.74 -9.66 -6.16
CA ASN A 103 -18.96 -10.65 -7.21
C ASN A 103 -18.22 -10.31 -8.52
N PHE A 104 -17.50 -9.18 -8.59
CA PHE A 104 -16.67 -8.89 -9.76
C PHE A 104 -15.47 -9.84 -9.83
N PRO A 105 -15.07 -10.32 -11.04
CA PRO A 105 -13.96 -11.27 -11.16
C PRO A 105 -12.66 -10.85 -10.47
N ALA A 106 -12.28 -9.58 -10.60
CA ALA A 106 -11.09 -9.01 -9.98
C ALA A 106 -11.19 -8.88 -8.45
N ASN A 107 -12.41 -8.90 -7.89
CA ASN A 107 -12.68 -8.78 -6.45
C ASN A 107 -12.84 -10.13 -5.74
N LEU A 108 -12.57 -11.25 -6.42
CA LEU A 108 -12.67 -12.57 -5.80
C LEU A 108 -11.89 -12.63 -4.47
N GLY A 109 -12.56 -13.06 -3.40
CA GLY A 109 -12.00 -13.18 -2.04
C GLY A 109 -11.91 -11.87 -1.25
N ILE A 110 -12.62 -10.81 -1.62
CA ILE A 110 -12.78 -9.65 -0.70
C ILE A 110 -14.06 -9.75 0.13
N ASP A 111 -14.94 -10.69 -0.18
CA ASP A 111 -16.22 -10.88 0.51
C ASP A 111 -16.02 -11.21 1.98
N GLU A 112 -15.04 -12.06 2.32
CA GLU A 112 -14.73 -12.45 3.70
C GLU A 112 -14.40 -11.22 4.57
N ILE A 113 -13.43 -10.40 4.16
CA ILE A 113 -13.08 -9.17 4.89
C ILE A 113 -14.18 -8.10 4.86
N VAL A 114 -14.95 -8.01 3.77
CA VAL A 114 -16.13 -7.12 3.70
C VAL A 114 -17.13 -7.53 4.77
N GLU A 115 -17.47 -8.82 4.87
CA GLU A 115 -18.37 -9.36 5.89
C GLU A 115 -17.81 -9.18 7.31
N ALA A 116 -16.51 -9.36 7.51
CA ALA A 116 -15.85 -9.14 8.80
C ALA A 116 -15.87 -7.67 9.26
N GLN A 117 -15.81 -6.71 8.33
CA GLN A 117 -15.88 -5.27 8.65
C GLN A 117 -17.31 -4.75 8.84
N GLN A 118 -18.34 -5.39 8.25
CA GLN A 118 -19.75 -4.95 8.37
C GLN A 118 -20.22 -4.75 9.83
N PRO A 119 -19.94 -5.67 10.79
CA PRO A 119 -20.28 -5.48 12.19
C PRO A 119 -19.68 -4.23 12.83
N PHE A 120 -18.52 -3.75 12.37
CA PHE A 120 -17.88 -2.53 12.90
C PHE A 120 -18.60 -1.29 12.38
N LEU A 121 -18.95 -1.29 11.09
CA LEU A 121 -19.76 -0.23 10.48
C LEU A 121 -21.13 -0.09 11.17
N ALA A 122 -21.74 -1.21 11.56
CA ALA A 122 -23.05 -1.20 12.21
C ALA A 122 -23.03 -0.67 13.65
N ARG A 123 -21.92 -0.83 14.38
CA ARG A 123 -21.83 -0.49 15.82
C ARG A 123 -21.07 0.81 16.12
N HIS A 124 -20.29 1.31 15.17
CA HIS A 124 -19.54 2.56 15.30
C HIS A 124 -20.09 3.66 14.41
N ASN A 125 -19.97 4.92 14.87
CA ASN A 125 -20.39 6.08 14.10
C ASN A 125 -19.27 6.54 13.15
N ILE A 126 -19.05 5.76 12.09
CA ILE A 126 -18.04 5.98 11.04
C ILE A 126 -18.66 5.72 9.66
N SER A 127 -18.18 6.40 8.62
CA SER A 127 -18.62 6.10 7.24
C SER A 127 -17.96 4.80 6.75
N ALA A 128 -18.57 4.16 5.76
CA ALA A 128 -17.99 2.96 5.14
C ALA A 128 -16.57 3.22 4.59
N GLY A 129 -16.39 4.30 3.83
CA GLY A 129 -15.08 4.64 3.27
C GLY A 129 -14.06 4.98 4.33
N ASP A 130 -14.45 5.65 5.42
CA ASP A 130 -13.53 5.91 6.53
C ASP A 130 -13.16 4.61 7.25
N LEU A 131 -14.10 3.67 7.44
CA LEU A 131 -13.81 2.38 8.06
C LEU A 131 -12.80 1.58 7.23
N VAL A 132 -13.01 1.43 5.92
CA VAL A 132 -12.09 0.68 5.04
C VAL A 132 -10.67 1.23 5.15
N GLN A 133 -10.52 2.55 4.98
CA GLN A 133 -9.20 3.19 5.00
C GLN A 133 -8.58 3.22 6.40
N PHE A 134 -9.40 3.31 7.46
CA PHE A 134 -8.93 3.25 8.84
C PHE A 134 -8.45 1.85 9.21
N ALA A 135 -9.22 0.81 8.87
CA ALA A 135 -8.85 -0.59 9.11
C ALA A 135 -7.54 -0.94 8.40
N GLY A 136 -7.37 -0.54 7.13
CA GLY A 136 -6.10 -0.72 6.43
C GLY A 136 -4.93 0.01 7.08
N ALA A 137 -5.09 1.29 7.44
CA ALA A 137 -4.02 2.05 8.09
C ALA A 137 -3.64 1.52 9.49
N VAL A 138 -4.63 1.09 10.27
CA VAL A 138 -4.43 0.46 11.59
C VAL A 138 -3.78 -0.90 11.44
N GLY A 139 -4.28 -1.76 10.56
CA GLY A 139 -3.73 -3.09 10.33
C GLY A 139 -2.27 -3.02 9.90
N VAL A 140 -1.94 -2.18 8.91
CA VAL A 140 -0.56 -1.96 8.48
C VAL A 140 0.34 -1.50 9.63
N SER A 141 -0.19 -0.74 10.59
CA SER A 141 0.59 -0.31 11.76
C SER A 141 0.97 -1.44 12.71
N ASN A 142 0.38 -2.63 12.58
CA ASN A 142 0.78 -3.82 13.33
C ASN A 142 2.05 -4.47 12.76
N CYS A 143 2.35 -4.24 11.49
CA CYS A 143 3.43 -4.90 10.77
C CYS A 143 4.79 -4.24 11.07
N PRO A 144 5.78 -4.97 11.62
CA PRO A 144 7.11 -4.44 11.85
C PRO A 144 7.74 -3.91 10.56
N GLY A 145 8.30 -2.70 10.62
CA GLY A 145 8.92 -2.04 9.47
C GLY A 145 7.96 -1.22 8.60
N ALA A 146 6.65 -1.29 8.84
CA ALA A 146 5.69 -0.50 8.10
C ALA A 146 5.82 1.00 8.40
N PRO A 147 5.44 1.89 7.45
CA PRO A 147 5.24 3.29 7.78
C PRO A 147 3.92 3.51 8.51
N GLN A 148 3.84 4.59 9.28
CA GLN A 148 2.55 5.08 9.76
C GLN A 148 1.82 5.73 8.57
N ILE A 149 0.75 5.09 8.08
CA ILE A 149 -0.04 5.62 6.95
C ILE A 149 -0.87 6.81 7.45
N PRO A 150 -0.85 7.97 6.75
CA PRO A 150 -1.71 9.09 7.08
C PRO A 150 -3.19 8.73 6.94
N PHE A 151 -4.02 9.16 7.89
CA PHE A 151 -5.45 8.90 7.89
C PHE A 151 -6.25 10.20 7.96
N PHE A 152 -7.19 10.35 7.02
CA PHE A 152 -8.09 11.49 6.94
C PHE A 152 -9.53 11.00 7.12
N LEU A 153 -10.25 11.60 8.06
CA LEU A 153 -11.64 11.27 8.43
C LEU A 153 -12.63 12.20 7.71
N GLY A 154 -13.77 11.66 7.27
CA GLY A 154 -14.91 12.45 6.81
C GLY A 154 -15.40 12.11 5.41
N ARG A 155 -15.13 10.90 4.91
CA ARG A 155 -15.62 10.47 3.59
C ARG A 155 -17.17 10.47 3.57
N PRO A 156 -17.79 11.02 2.51
CA PRO A 156 -19.23 10.95 2.36
C PRO A 156 -19.66 9.52 2.03
N PRO A 157 -20.93 9.15 2.28
CA PRO A 157 -21.46 7.85 1.85
C PRO A 157 -21.33 7.66 0.34
N ALA A 158 -20.96 6.45 -0.08
CA ALA A 158 -20.96 6.03 -1.48
C ALA A 158 -22.33 6.27 -2.13
N LYS A 159 -22.33 6.69 -3.40
CA LYS A 159 -23.56 7.02 -4.13
C LYS A 159 -24.09 5.89 -5.01
N ALA A 160 -23.20 4.98 -5.42
CA ALA A 160 -23.49 3.83 -6.26
C ALA A 160 -22.35 2.82 -6.13
N ALA A 161 -22.59 1.58 -6.57
CA ALA A 161 -21.53 0.61 -6.77
C ALA A 161 -20.51 1.08 -7.81
N SER A 162 -19.26 0.66 -7.63
CA SER A 162 -18.19 0.83 -8.62
C SER A 162 -18.53 0.13 -9.95
N PRO A 163 -18.18 0.71 -11.11
CA PRO A 163 -18.21 -0.01 -12.38
C PRO A 163 -17.29 -1.24 -12.36
N ILE A 164 -17.71 -2.33 -12.99
CA ILE A 164 -16.86 -3.51 -13.20
C ILE A 164 -15.65 -3.20 -14.08
N GLY A 165 -14.52 -3.87 -13.82
CA GLY A 165 -13.31 -3.79 -14.66
C GLY A 165 -12.44 -2.56 -14.41
N LEU A 166 -12.50 -1.98 -13.20
CA LEU A 166 -11.60 -0.90 -12.77
C LEU A 166 -10.45 -1.39 -11.86
N VAL A 167 -10.53 -2.62 -11.34
CA VAL A 167 -9.48 -3.26 -10.56
C VAL A 167 -8.59 -4.09 -11.51
N PRO A 168 -7.26 -3.89 -11.53
CA PRO A 168 -6.34 -4.72 -12.31
C PRO A 168 -6.36 -6.19 -11.90
N GLU A 169 -6.20 -7.10 -12.86
CA GLU A 169 -6.11 -8.54 -12.65
C GLU A 169 -4.65 -9.02 -12.78
N PRO A 170 -4.24 -10.10 -12.09
CA PRO A 170 -2.84 -10.55 -12.07
C PRO A 170 -2.33 -11.03 -13.43
N PHE A 171 -3.22 -11.27 -14.39
CA PHE A 171 -2.90 -11.68 -15.76
C PHE A 171 -2.98 -10.53 -16.78
N ASP A 172 -3.30 -9.31 -16.34
CA ASP A 172 -3.29 -8.14 -17.21
C ASP A 172 -1.87 -7.83 -17.70
N THR A 173 -1.77 -7.23 -18.88
CA THR A 173 -0.45 -6.81 -19.38
C THR A 173 0.06 -5.63 -18.56
N VAL A 174 1.38 -5.43 -18.51
CA VAL A 174 1.96 -4.23 -17.86
C VAL A 174 1.38 -2.94 -18.45
N THR A 175 1.10 -2.91 -19.76
CA THR A 175 0.47 -1.73 -20.37
C THR A 175 -0.95 -1.51 -19.85
N ASP A 176 -1.76 -2.55 -19.76
CA ASP A 176 -3.14 -2.42 -19.26
C ASP A 176 -3.16 -1.97 -17.79
N ILE A 177 -2.27 -2.53 -16.96
CA ILE A 177 -2.11 -2.11 -15.55
C ILE A 177 -1.68 -0.64 -15.47
N LEU A 178 -0.64 -0.24 -16.21
CA LEU A 178 -0.13 1.13 -16.16
C LEU A 178 -1.16 2.14 -16.71
N ASP A 179 -1.91 1.79 -17.75
CA ASP A 179 -2.97 2.65 -18.30
C ASP A 179 -4.16 2.77 -17.31
N ARG A 180 -4.55 1.66 -16.66
CA ARG A 180 -5.59 1.65 -15.62
C ARG A 180 -5.19 2.48 -14.41
N MET A 181 -3.98 2.28 -13.90
CA MET A 181 -3.47 3.05 -12.78
C MET A 181 -3.29 4.53 -13.18
N GLY A 182 -2.88 4.80 -14.42
CA GLY A 182 -2.79 6.14 -15.00
C GLY A 182 -4.13 6.88 -15.08
N ASP A 183 -5.21 6.19 -15.49
CA ASP A 183 -6.58 6.75 -15.49
C ASP A 183 -7.04 7.14 -14.07
N ALA A 184 -6.63 6.37 -13.05
CA ALA A 184 -6.86 6.72 -11.64
C ALA A 184 -5.86 7.78 -11.10
N GLY A 185 -4.87 8.18 -11.89
CA GLY A 185 -3.95 9.27 -11.57
C GLY A 185 -2.57 8.83 -11.03
N PHE A 186 -2.18 7.57 -11.14
CA PHE A 186 -0.87 7.06 -10.70
C PHE A 186 0.11 6.93 -11.86
N SER A 187 1.34 7.38 -11.63
CA SER A 187 2.47 7.13 -12.52
C SER A 187 3.02 5.70 -12.37
N PRO A 188 3.81 5.20 -13.34
CA PRO A 188 4.40 3.86 -13.25
C PRO A 188 5.24 3.61 -11.99
N VAL A 189 5.95 4.63 -11.49
CA VAL A 189 6.72 4.50 -10.24
C VAL A 189 5.82 4.40 -9.01
N GLU A 190 4.67 5.08 -9.01
CA GLU A 190 3.68 4.99 -7.93
C GLU A 190 2.98 3.62 -7.91
N VAL A 191 2.82 2.95 -9.05
CA VAL A 191 2.36 1.55 -9.10
C VAL A 191 3.33 0.63 -8.36
N VAL A 192 4.64 0.77 -8.61
CA VAL A 192 5.67 0.03 -7.87
C VAL A 192 5.63 0.35 -6.38
N TRP A 193 5.39 1.60 -6.01
CA TRP A 193 5.31 2.00 -4.60
C TRP A 193 4.10 1.37 -3.91
N LEU A 194 2.93 1.34 -4.54
CA LEU A 194 1.74 0.67 -3.99
C LEU A 194 1.93 -0.83 -3.84
N LEU A 195 2.61 -1.49 -4.79
CA LEU A 195 2.94 -2.92 -4.70
C LEU A 195 3.88 -3.26 -3.54
N SER A 196 4.39 -2.28 -2.78
CA SER A 196 4.99 -2.59 -1.47
C SER A 196 3.96 -3.23 -0.51
N SER A 197 2.65 -3.14 -0.78
CA SER A 197 1.66 -3.91 -0.04
C SER A 197 1.89 -5.42 -0.12
N HIS A 198 2.47 -5.92 -1.22
CA HIS A 198 2.70 -7.36 -1.42
C HIS A 198 3.80 -7.95 -0.51
N THR A 199 4.52 -7.14 0.28
CA THR A 199 5.42 -7.66 1.32
C THR A 199 4.68 -8.11 2.59
N ILE A 200 3.40 -7.76 2.72
CA ILE A 200 2.52 -8.22 3.80
C ILE A 200 1.21 -8.77 3.22
N ALA A 201 1.34 -9.82 2.42
CA ALA A 201 0.22 -10.38 1.66
C ALA A 201 0.41 -11.86 1.29
N ALA A 202 -0.73 -12.50 1.04
CA ALA A 202 -0.84 -13.85 0.50
C ALA A 202 -1.98 -13.94 -0.53
N ALA A 203 -2.10 -15.10 -1.18
CA ALA A 203 -3.16 -15.39 -2.13
C ALA A 203 -3.92 -16.67 -1.78
N ASP A 204 -5.25 -16.58 -1.82
CA ASP A 204 -6.16 -17.72 -1.58
C ASP A 204 -6.75 -18.31 -2.85
N HIS A 205 -6.99 -17.47 -3.85
CA HIS A 205 -7.82 -17.85 -5.01
C HIS A 205 -7.06 -17.94 -6.33
N VAL A 206 -5.77 -17.58 -6.36
CA VAL A 206 -4.93 -17.80 -7.55
C VAL A 206 -4.70 -19.30 -7.75
N ASP A 207 -4.35 -20.02 -6.67
CA ASP A 207 -4.36 -21.48 -6.61
C ASP A 207 -5.15 -21.92 -5.37
N ALA A 208 -6.41 -22.32 -5.58
CA ALA A 208 -7.31 -22.73 -4.50
C ALA A 208 -6.90 -24.03 -3.77
N SER A 209 -5.84 -24.72 -4.22
CA SER A 209 -5.31 -25.90 -3.51
C SER A 209 -4.33 -25.55 -2.38
N ILE A 210 -3.87 -24.29 -2.33
CA ILE A 210 -2.87 -23.79 -1.38
C ILE A 210 -3.22 -22.37 -0.91
N PRO A 211 -4.38 -22.17 -0.24
CA PRO A 211 -4.72 -20.85 0.29
C PRO A 211 -3.71 -20.37 1.34
N GLY A 212 -3.61 -19.05 1.51
CA GLY A 212 -2.66 -18.39 2.39
C GLY A 212 -1.22 -18.42 1.88
N THR A 213 -0.96 -18.71 0.60
CA THR A 213 0.42 -18.76 0.09
C THR A 213 0.97 -17.34 -0.12
N PRO A 214 2.05 -16.93 0.58
CA PRO A 214 2.55 -15.55 0.54
C PRO A 214 3.30 -15.20 -0.74
N PHE A 215 3.41 -13.90 -1.01
CA PHE A 215 4.18 -13.36 -2.16
C PHE A 215 5.67 -13.16 -1.88
N ASP A 216 6.07 -13.24 -0.60
CA ASP A 216 7.47 -13.27 -0.18
C ASP A 216 7.66 -14.17 1.04
N SER A 217 8.90 -14.33 1.48
CA SER A 217 9.26 -15.21 2.60
C SER A 217 8.94 -14.66 4.00
N THR A 218 8.44 -13.43 4.10
CA THR A 218 8.25 -12.71 5.36
C THR A 218 6.90 -11.96 5.41
N PRO A 219 5.75 -12.63 5.20
CA PRO A 219 4.46 -11.97 4.97
C PRO A 219 3.91 -11.17 6.16
N SER A 220 4.52 -11.23 7.35
CA SER A 220 4.14 -10.40 8.50
C SER A 220 5.12 -9.25 8.77
N ILE A 221 6.12 -9.04 7.91
CA ILE A 221 7.15 -8.00 8.05
C ILE A 221 7.08 -7.10 6.82
N PHE A 222 6.88 -5.80 7.05
CA PHE A 222 6.89 -4.86 5.94
C PHE A 222 8.34 -4.50 5.59
N ASP A 223 8.93 -5.21 4.62
CA ASP A 223 10.33 -5.05 4.25
C ASP A 223 10.58 -4.93 2.73
N SER A 224 11.66 -5.52 2.22
CA SER A 224 12.03 -5.48 0.80
C SER A 224 12.13 -6.87 0.16
N GLN A 225 11.77 -7.94 0.87
CA GLN A 225 11.89 -9.32 0.41
C GLN A 225 11.05 -9.55 -0.83
N PHE A 226 9.80 -9.08 -0.87
CA PHE A 226 8.99 -9.07 -2.10
C PHE A 226 9.75 -8.54 -3.33
N PHE A 227 10.41 -7.38 -3.23
CA PHE A 227 11.16 -6.80 -4.35
C PHE A 227 12.41 -7.60 -4.74
N ILE A 228 13.02 -8.31 -3.78
CA ILE A 228 14.19 -9.17 -3.98
C ILE A 228 13.78 -10.50 -4.61
N GLU A 229 12.78 -11.15 -4.06
CA GLU A 229 12.36 -12.52 -4.37
C GLU A 229 11.64 -12.57 -5.71
N THR A 230 10.81 -11.58 -6.05
CA THR A 230 10.22 -11.45 -7.39
C THR A 230 11.26 -11.32 -8.52
N GLN A 231 12.45 -10.80 -8.21
CA GLN A 231 13.57 -10.71 -9.15
C GLN A 231 14.39 -12.00 -9.28
N LEU A 232 14.14 -13.02 -8.46
CA LEU A 232 14.76 -14.33 -8.63
C LEU A 232 14.12 -15.10 -9.79
N ARG A 233 14.92 -15.93 -10.46
CA ARG A 233 14.43 -16.90 -11.45
C ARG A 233 13.42 -17.85 -10.80
N GLY A 234 12.20 -17.89 -11.35
CA GLY A 234 11.20 -18.90 -11.02
C GLY A 234 11.67 -20.29 -11.43
N ASN A 235 11.36 -21.31 -10.65
CA ASN A 235 11.78 -22.69 -10.93
C ASN A 235 10.72 -23.75 -10.65
N SER A 236 9.62 -23.40 -9.99
CA SER A 236 8.53 -24.31 -9.64
C SER A 236 7.26 -23.53 -9.28
N PHE A 237 6.11 -24.20 -9.38
CA PHE A 237 4.87 -23.72 -8.78
C PHE A 237 4.76 -24.31 -7.36
N PRO A 238 4.30 -23.54 -6.36
CA PRO A 238 4.10 -24.05 -5.00
C PRO A 238 2.95 -25.09 -4.90
N GLY A 239 2.00 -25.05 -5.84
CA GLY A 239 0.80 -25.90 -5.86
C GLY A 239 0.62 -26.66 -7.18
N SER A 240 -0.57 -26.50 -7.77
CA SER A 240 -1.03 -27.26 -8.94
C SER A 240 -0.44 -26.79 -10.27
N GLY A 241 -0.07 -25.51 -10.36
CA GLY A 241 0.49 -24.88 -11.56
C GLY A 241 -0.50 -24.74 -12.72
N GLY A 242 -0.20 -23.85 -13.68
CA GLY A 242 -1.09 -23.58 -14.82
C GLY A 242 -2.33 -22.75 -14.48
N ASN A 243 -2.36 -22.14 -13.29
CA ASN A 243 -3.41 -21.22 -12.89
C ASN A 243 -3.26 -19.87 -13.61
N ARG A 244 -4.39 -19.23 -13.94
CA ARG A 244 -4.39 -17.98 -14.70
C ARG A 244 -3.85 -16.84 -13.82
N GLY A 245 -2.80 -16.16 -14.28
CA GLY A 245 -2.16 -15.08 -13.53
C GLY A 245 -1.09 -15.56 -12.55
N GLU A 246 -0.76 -16.85 -12.52
CA GLU A 246 0.36 -17.40 -11.76
C GLU A 246 1.55 -17.70 -12.67
N VAL A 247 2.76 -17.49 -12.18
CA VAL A 247 4.02 -17.94 -12.81
C VAL A 247 4.90 -18.66 -11.80
N GLU A 248 5.93 -19.37 -12.27
CA GLU A 248 6.86 -20.05 -11.38
C GLU A 248 7.50 -19.09 -10.35
N SER A 249 7.49 -19.55 -9.12
CA SER A 249 8.06 -18.93 -7.93
C SER A 249 9.51 -19.40 -7.71
N PRO A 250 10.37 -18.66 -6.99
CA PRO A 250 11.75 -19.05 -6.74
C PRO A 250 11.88 -19.94 -5.48
N LEU A 251 10.89 -19.94 -4.58
CA LEU A 251 10.91 -20.66 -3.31
C LEU A 251 9.70 -21.61 -3.19
N ALA A 252 9.90 -22.71 -2.47
CA ALA A 252 8.79 -23.56 -2.08
C ALA A 252 7.91 -22.83 -1.06
N GLY A 253 6.59 -22.85 -1.24
CA GLY A 253 5.65 -22.14 -0.36
C GLY A 253 5.52 -20.63 -0.61
N GLU A 254 6.18 -20.10 -1.64
CA GLU A 254 5.93 -18.73 -2.14
C GLU A 254 5.16 -18.84 -3.46
N ILE A 255 4.15 -17.99 -3.68
CA ILE A 255 3.43 -17.89 -4.97
C ILE A 255 3.80 -16.59 -5.66
N ARG A 256 3.83 -16.60 -7.00
CA ARG A 256 4.20 -15.41 -7.78
C ARG A 256 3.14 -15.07 -8.81
N LEU A 257 2.63 -13.85 -8.71
CA LEU A 257 1.73 -13.29 -9.71
C LEU A 257 2.47 -12.95 -11.01
N GLN A 258 1.81 -13.20 -12.14
CA GLN A 258 2.32 -12.86 -13.47
C GLN A 258 2.55 -11.34 -13.59
N SER A 259 1.62 -10.52 -13.09
CA SER A 259 1.73 -9.05 -13.06
C SER A 259 3.02 -8.58 -12.39
N ASP A 260 3.33 -9.12 -11.20
CA ASP A 260 4.49 -8.72 -10.41
C ASP A 260 5.79 -9.16 -11.09
N HIS A 261 5.82 -10.40 -11.61
CA HIS A 261 6.95 -10.90 -12.40
C HIS A 261 7.27 -9.97 -13.58
N LEU A 262 6.24 -9.52 -14.31
CA LEU A 262 6.39 -8.66 -15.47
C LEU A 262 6.75 -7.22 -15.07
N LEU A 263 6.11 -6.64 -14.06
CA LEU A 263 6.41 -5.28 -13.56
C LEU A 263 7.84 -5.18 -13.01
N ALA A 264 8.35 -6.22 -12.37
CA ALA A 264 9.75 -6.29 -11.92
C ALA A 264 10.76 -6.23 -13.09
N ARG A 265 10.33 -6.62 -14.30
CA ARG A 265 11.19 -6.78 -15.48
C ARG A 265 10.93 -5.77 -16.61
N ASP A 266 9.80 -5.08 -16.62
CA ASP A 266 9.46 -4.10 -17.65
C ASP A 266 10.33 -2.83 -17.55
N SER A 267 10.85 -2.36 -18.67
CA SER A 267 11.73 -1.17 -18.73
C SER A 267 11.13 0.11 -18.13
N ARG A 268 9.80 0.21 -18.01
CA ARG A 268 9.09 1.36 -17.42
C ARG A 268 9.09 1.34 -15.89
N THR A 269 9.33 0.18 -15.27
CA THR A 269 9.15 -0.04 -13.82
C THR A 269 10.34 -0.73 -13.15
N SER A 270 11.13 -1.52 -13.88
CA SER A 270 12.19 -2.39 -13.32
C SER A 270 13.27 -1.67 -12.53
N CYS A 271 13.67 -0.47 -12.95
CA CYS A 271 14.64 0.32 -12.18
C CYS A 271 14.05 0.88 -10.89
N GLU A 272 12.78 1.24 -10.88
CA GLU A 272 12.12 1.65 -9.63
C GLU A 272 11.89 0.44 -8.73
N TRP A 273 11.52 -0.71 -9.29
CA TRP A 273 11.42 -1.98 -8.55
C TRP A 273 12.73 -2.31 -7.83
N GLN A 274 13.84 -2.33 -8.56
CA GLN A 274 15.16 -2.59 -7.98
C GLN A 274 15.58 -1.52 -6.96
N SER A 275 15.11 -0.29 -7.08
CA SER A 275 15.46 0.79 -6.14
C SER A 275 14.81 0.64 -4.76
N MET A 276 13.80 -0.24 -4.63
CA MET A 276 13.17 -0.60 -3.36
C MET A 276 14.00 -1.62 -2.58
N VAL A 277 14.86 -2.38 -3.26
CA VAL A 277 15.74 -3.37 -2.65
C VAL A 277 16.68 -2.71 -1.65
N ASN A 278 16.66 -3.18 -0.39
CA ASN A 278 17.51 -2.70 0.70
C ASN A 278 17.45 -1.18 0.94
N ASN A 279 16.28 -0.57 0.76
CA ASN A 279 16.08 0.88 0.91
C ASN A 279 14.80 1.21 1.70
N MET A 280 14.75 0.76 2.95
CA MET A 280 13.58 0.91 3.83
C MET A 280 13.07 2.35 3.98
N PRO A 281 13.93 3.39 4.13
CA PRO A 281 13.45 4.77 4.15
C PRO A 281 12.70 5.14 2.87
N LYS A 282 13.10 4.62 1.70
CA LYS A 282 12.36 4.86 0.46
C LYS A 282 11.03 4.11 0.46
N ILE A 283 11.02 2.81 0.78
CA ILE A 283 9.79 2.00 0.79
C ILE A 283 8.75 2.62 1.70
N GLN A 284 9.12 2.91 2.96
CA GLN A 284 8.24 3.53 3.96
C GLN A 284 7.68 4.88 3.49
N ASN A 285 8.56 5.80 3.05
CA ASN A 285 8.12 7.14 2.65
C ASN A 285 7.25 7.12 1.39
N ARG A 286 7.59 6.28 0.40
CA ARG A 286 6.88 6.21 -0.88
C ARG A 286 5.56 5.46 -0.76
N PHE A 287 5.53 4.37 0.00
CA PHE A 287 4.30 3.65 0.27
C PHE A 287 3.31 4.53 1.03
N ALA A 288 3.73 5.18 2.14
CA ALA A 288 2.84 6.07 2.90
C ALA A 288 2.28 7.22 2.06
N ALA A 289 3.12 7.86 1.24
CA ALA A 289 2.68 8.95 0.35
C ALA A 289 1.68 8.46 -0.71
N THR A 290 1.87 7.26 -1.26
CA THR A 290 1.01 6.74 -2.32
C THR A 290 -0.28 6.13 -1.77
N MET A 291 -0.24 5.52 -0.58
CA MET A 291 -1.43 5.11 0.18
C MET A 291 -2.30 6.32 0.55
N LEU A 292 -1.70 7.43 0.98
CA LEU A 292 -2.45 8.69 1.18
C LEU A 292 -3.13 9.13 -0.12
N LYS A 293 -2.40 9.19 -1.24
CA LYS A 293 -2.97 9.55 -2.55
C LYS A 293 -4.12 8.62 -2.95
N MET A 294 -3.96 7.31 -2.77
CA MET A 294 -4.99 6.31 -3.06
C MET A 294 -6.23 6.50 -2.19
N SER A 295 -6.05 6.68 -0.88
CA SER A 295 -7.15 6.91 0.07
C SER A 295 -7.95 8.20 -0.19
N LEU A 296 -7.45 9.09 -1.06
CA LEU A 296 -8.08 10.34 -1.47
C LEU A 296 -8.71 10.29 -2.87
N LEU A 297 -8.69 9.15 -3.56
CA LEU A 297 -9.38 9.01 -4.85
C LEU A 297 -10.88 9.31 -4.68
N GLY A 298 -11.40 10.20 -5.53
CA GLY A 298 -12.79 10.68 -5.44
C GLY A 298 -13.07 11.65 -4.29
N GLN A 299 -12.07 11.98 -3.46
CA GLN A 299 -12.20 12.85 -2.29
C GLN A 299 -11.45 14.18 -2.48
N ASN A 300 -11.88 15.20 -1.74
CA ASN A 300 -11.14 16.44 -1.59
C ASN A 300 -10.54 16.51 -0.18
N GLN A 301 -9.22 16.42 -0.08
CA GLN A 301 -8.51 16.40 1.21
C GLN A 301 -8.84 17.62 2.10
N ALA A 302 -9.14 18.78 1.50
CA ALA A 302 -9.48 19.99 2.25
C ALA A 302 -10.82 19.90 3.00
N ASP A 303 -11.70 18.96 2.60
CA ASP A 303 -12.98 18.70 3.24
C ASP A 303 -12.88 17.59 4.30
N LEU A 304 -11.70 16.98 4.45
CA LEU A 304 -11.43 15.91 5.43
C LEU A 304 -10.62 16.43 6.62
N ILE A 305 -10.63 15.64 7.70
CA ILE A 305 -9.94 15.95 8.95
C ILE A 305 -8.73 15.03 9.08
N ASP A 306 -7.53 15.60 9.19
CA ASP A 306 -6.33 14.84 9.51
C ASP A 306 -6.43 14.24 10.92
N CYS A 307 -6.52 12.91 10.97
CA CYS A 307 -6.57 12.09 12.18
C CYS A 307 -5.41 11.09 12.21
N SER A 308 -4.32 11.39 11.50
CA SER A 308 -3.14 10.51 11.40
C SER A 308 -2.50 10.24 12.77
N ASP A 309 -2.71 11.11 13.75
CA ASP A 309 -2.19 10.95 15.10
C ASP A 309 -2.94 9.93 15.96
N VAL A 310 -4.03 9.34 15.43
CA VAL A 310 -4.73 8.20 16.03
C VAL A 310 -4.08 6.86 15.63
N ILE A 311 -3.47 6.78 14.44
CA ILE A 311 -2.86 5.54 13.95
C ILE A 311 -1.69 5.16 14.86
N PRO A 312 -1.58 3.90 15.33
CA PRO A 312 -0.44 3.48 16.13
C PRO A 312 0.91 3.72 15.43
N THR A 313 1.97 3.92 16.22
CA THR A 313 3.33 3.92 15.67
C THR A 313 3.74 2.47 15.38
N PRO A 314 4.11 2.13 14.14
CA PRO A 314 4.47 0.76 13.81
C PRO A 314 5.71 0.27 14.55
N PRO A 315 5.81 -1.04 14.85
CA PRO A 315 7.03 -1.62 15.38
C PRO A 315 8.21 -1.39 14.43
N ALA A 316 9.41 -1.27 14.99
CA ALA A 316 10.63 -1.16 14.19
C ALA A 316 10.82 -2.42 13.32
N LEU A 317 11.43 -2.25 12.15
CA LEU A 317 11.78 -3.35 11.27
C LEU A 317 12.58 -4.43 12.01
N VAL A 318 12.19 -5.68 11.79
CA VAL A 318 12.92 -6.87 12.23
C VAL A 318 13.58 -7.48 11.01
N GLY A 319 14.87 -7.75 11.07
CA GLY A 319 15.62 -8.30 9.94
C GLY A 319 16.29 -7.23 9.06
N LYS A 320 16.78 -7.66 7.91
CA LYS A 320 17.49 -6.85 6.91
C LYS A 320 17.33 -7.52 5.55
N ALA A 321 17.38 -6.77 4.46
CA ALA A 321 17.37 -7.35 3.11
C ALA A 321 18.39 -8.51 2.96
N HIS A 322 17.92 -9.65 2.46
CA HIS A 322 18.72 -10.85 2.29
C HIS A 322 18.30 -11.62 1.02
N LEU A 323 19.22 -12.38 0.44
CA LEU A 323 18.82 -13.45 -0.47
C LEU A 323 18.36 -14.64 0.38
N PRO A 324 17.29 -15.35 -0.01
CA PRO A 324 16.89 -16.57 0.68
C PRO A 324 18.01 -17.61 0.71
N ALA A 325 18.02 -18.48 1.72
CA ALA A 325 18.98 -19.56 1.83
C ALA A 325 19.05 -20.39 0.53
N GLY A 326 20.27 -20.74 0.09
CA GLY A 326 20.51 -21.48 -1.15
C GLY A 326 20.38 -20.67 -2.45
N LYS A 327 20.00 -19.38 -2.38
CA LYS A 327 20.05 -18.46 -3.53
C LYS A 327 21.38 -17.72 -3.58
N VAL A 328 21.77 -17.32 -4.77
CA VAL A 328 22.97 -16.51 -5.04
C VAL A 328 22.65 -15.38 -6.01
N GLN A 329 23.55 -14.40 -6.12
CA GLN A 329 23.38 -13.24 -6.99
C GLN A 329 23.09 -13.60 -8.46
N THR A 330 23.57 -14.75 -8.94
CA THR A 330 23.33 -15.23 -10.32
C THR A 330 21.92 -15.77 -10.54
N ASP A 331 21.15 -16.03 -9.48
CA ASP A 331 19.75 -16.41 -9.58
C ASP A 331 18.83 -15.20 -9.82
N VAL A 332 19.35 -13.98 -9.63
CA VAL A 332 18.64 -12.72 -9.89
C VAL A 332 18.59 -12.44 -11.39
N GLU A 333 17.39 -12.30 -11.94
CA GLU A 333 17.12 -11.88 -13.32
C GLU A 333 17.12 -10.35 -13.41
N GLN A 334 18.31 -9.76 -13.43
CA GLN A 334 18.48 -8.31 -13.45
C GLN A 334 17.77 -7.66 -14.65
N ALA A 335 16.94 -6.65 -14.39
CA ALA A 335 16.16 -5.97 -15.42
C ALA A 335 16.35 -4.45 -15.45
N CYS A 336 16.94 -3.84 -14.42
CA CYS A 336 17.28 -2.42 -14.46
C CYS A 336 18.53 -2.19 -15.32
N ALA A 337 18.36 -1.55 -16.48
CA ALA A 337 19.47 -1.33 -17.43
C ALA A 337 20.52 -0.31 -16.94
N THR A 338 20.20 0.52 -15.94
CA THR A 338 21.05 1.64 -15.53
C THR A 338 21.89 1.37 -14.29
N THR A 339 21.48 0.42 -13.45
CA THR A 339 22.13 0.12 -12.18
C THR A 339 22.14 -1.38 -11.95
N PRO A 340 23.29 -2.01 -11.61
CA PRO A 340 23.31 -3.43 -11.26
C PRO A 340 22.54 -3.70 -9.98
N PHE A 341 22.00 -4.91 -9.84
CA PHE A 341 21.31 -5.31 -8.62
C PHE A 341 22.26 -5.21 -7.40
N PRO A 342 21.81 -4.66 -6.25
CA PRO A 342 22.65 -4.51 -5.07
C PRO A 342 23.21 -5.85 -4.59
N ALA A 343 24.50 -5.88 -4.23
CA ALA A 343 25.10 -7.07 -3.64
C ALA A 343 24.51 -7.31 -2.24
N ILE A 344 23.72 -8.38 -2.10
CA ILE A 344 23.05 -8.79 -0.86
C ILE A 344 23.50 -10.19 -0.49
N ALA A 345 23.72 -10.42 0.80
CA ALA A 345 24.15 -11.73 1.30
C ALA A 345 22.97 -12.70 1.34
N ALA A 346 23.22 -13.97 1.04
CA ALA A 346 22.26 -15.03 1.26
C ALA A 346 22.25 -15.47 2.73
N ASP A 347 21.09 -15.91 3.20
CA ASP A 347 20.97 -16.52 4.52
C ASP A 347 21.78 -17.80 4.61
N PRO A 348 22.37 -18.08 5.79
CA PRO A 348 23.05 -19.34 6.02
C PRO A 348 22.04 -20.50 6.17
N GLY A 349 22.49 -21.71 5.90
CA GLY A 349 21.73 -22.92 6.18
C GLY A 349 20.97 -23.48 4.96
N PRO A 350 20.14 -24.50 5.19
CA PRO A 350 19.38 -25.15 4.13
C PRO A 350 18.20 -24.28 3.66
N VAL A 351 17.77 -24.48 2.41
CA VAL A 351 16.51 -23.93 1.91
C VAL A 351 15.35 -24.50 2.73
N THR A 352 14.45 -23.63 3.19
CA THR A 352 13.20 -24.00 3.86
C THR A 352 12.01 -23.55 3.01
N ALA A 353 10.88 -24.25 3.14
CA ALA A 353 9.63 -23.77 2.55
C ALA A 353 9.09 -22.59 3.37
N VAL A 354 8.51 -21.60 2.69
CA VAL A 354 7.77 -20.51 3.32
C VAL A 354 6.44 -21.06 3.84
N PRO A 355 6.09 -20.85 5.12
CA PRO A 355 4.80 -21.28 5.65
C PRO A 355 3.67 -20.44 5.06
N PRO A 356 2.46 -21.02 4.88
CA PRO A 356 1.30 -20.21 4.54
C PRO A 356 0.95 -19.26 5.70
N VAL A 357 0.37 -18.12 5.37
CA VAL A 357 -0.29 -17.25 6.34
C VAL A 357 -1.45 -18.03 6.95
N PRO A 358 -1.55 -18.12 8.29
CA PRO A 358 -2.69 -18.76 8.93
C PRO A 358 -3.98 -18.03 8.57
N PRO A 359 -5.06 -18.75 8.21
CA PRO A 359 -6.38 -18.12 8.13
C PRO A 359 -6.82 -17.71 9.53
N SER A 360 -7.79 -16.81 9.59
CA SER A 360 -8.37 -16.33 10.83
C SER A 360 -9.45 -17.19 11.47
#